data_AF-A0A3N5F4R1-F1
#
_entry.id   AF-A0A3N5F4R1-F1
#
_cell.length_a   1.000
_cell.length_b   1.000
_cell.length_c   1.000
_cell.angle_alpha   90.00
_cell.angle_beta   90.00
_cell.angle_gamma   90.00
#
_symmetry.space_group_name_H-M   'P 1'
#
loop_
_entity.id
_entity.type
_entity.pdbx_description
1 polymer ?
#
loop_
_entity_poly.entity_id
_entity_poly.type
_entity_poly.pdbx_seq_one_letter_code
_entity_poly.pdbx_strand_id
1 'polypeptide(L)'
;MTLRALRTLVMQEDVNFLLTNRVPRIALTRAMGYFSRIRSPWLCRASIAVWKLFTDLDLSDAVPVEYRSLHECFTRELVPGARPFDPDPAVLASPSDGIVGEFGRVVDGRVFQAKGYPYTIDELFGPTQDTRPFRDGAFVTLRLTSAMYHRFHAPHDCTIEHVTYLSGDTWNVNPIALARVERLFCR
;
A
#
# COMPACT_ATOMS: atom_id res chain seq x y z
N MET A 1 -9.30 -28.92 13.16
CA MET A 1 -8.58 -28.29 12.05
C MET A 1 -7.39 -27.55 12.61
N THR A 2 -6.16 -27.88 12.19
CA THR A 2 -4.94 -27.23 12.67
C THR A 2 -4.84 -25.80 12.11
N LEU A 3 -4.29 -24.85 12.88
CA LEU A 3 -4.04 -23.46 12.46
C LEU A 3 -3.31 -23.36 11.11
N ARG A 4 -2.45 -24.36 10.79
CA ARG A 4 -1.80 -24.50 9.48
C ARG A 4 -2.79 -24.73 8.34
N ALA A 5 -3.77 -25.60 8.50
CA ALA A 5 -4.77 -25.89 7.46
C ALA A 5 -5.67 -24.67 7.18
N LEU A 6 -6.03 -23.91 8.21
CA LEU A 6 -6.77 -22.66 8.06
C LEU A 6 -5.93 -21.61 7.32
N ARG A 7 -4.63 -21.50 7.66
CA ARG A 7 -3.69 -20.60 6.98
C ARG A 7 -3.55 -20.97 5.50
N THR A 8 -3.41 -22.25 5.16
CA THR A 8 -3.31 -22.70 3.75
C THR A 8 -4.59 -22.44 2.96
N LEU A 9 -5.77 -22.61 3.58
CA LEU A 9 -7.07 -22.35 2.93
C LEU A 9 -7.31 -20.85 2.69
N VAL A 10 -7.00 -20.00 3.67
CA VAL A 10 -7.10 -18.52 3.52
C VAL A 10 -6.07 -17.97 2.53
N MET A 11 -4.93 -18.66 2.38
CA MET A 11 -3.90 -18.36 1.40
C MET A 11 -4.17 -18.99 0.03
N GLN A 12 -5.30 -19.68 -0.19
CA GLN A 12 -5.71 -20.04 -1.55
C GLN A 12 -6.12 -18.79 -2.31
N GLU A 13 -5.26 -18.43 -3.24
CA GLU A 13 -5.28 -17.20 -4.03
C GLU A 13 -6.62 -16.95 -4.74
N ASP A 14 -7.23 -17.99 -5.29
CA ASP A 14 -8.52 -17.90 -5.99
C ASP A 14 -9.71 -17.66 -5.05
N VAL A 15 -9.72 -18.31 -3.90
CA VAL A 15 -10.77 -18.15 -2.88
C VAL A 15 -10.69 -16.75 -2.28
N ASN A 16 -9.48 -16.26 -2.01
CA ASN A 16 -9.25 -14.91 -1.51
C ASN A 16 -9.74 -13.87 -2.52
N PHE A 17 -9.37 -14.00 -3.81
CA PHE A 17 -9.83 -13.10 -4.87
C PHE A 17 -11.37 -13.09 -5.01
N LEU A 18 -12.02 -14.25 -5.01
CA LEU A 18 -13.48 -14.34 -5.12
C LEU A 18 -14.21 -13.74 -3.91
N LEU A 19 -13.71 -14.02 -2.69
CA LEU A 19 -14.29 -13.48 -1.46
C LEU A 19 -14.11 -11.96 -1.39
N THR A 20 -12.94 -11.42 -1.77
CA THR A 20 -12.70 -9.97 -1.73
C THR A 20 -13.43 -9.19 -2.82
N ASN A 21 -13.80 -9.84 -3.92
CA ASN A 21 -14.45 -9.17 -5.06
C ASN A 21 -15.99 -9.20 -5.03
N ARG A 22 -16.60 -9.99 -4.14
CA ARG A 22 -18.07 -10.04 -4.00
C ARG A 22 -18.61 -9.36 -2.74
N VAL A 23 -17.74 -8.79 -1.93
CA VAL A 23 -18.12 -8.03 -0.73
C VAL A 23 -18.35 -6.56 -1.06
N PRO A 24 -19.22 -5.84 -0.32
CA PRO A 24 -19.37 -4.40 -0.44
C PRO A 24 -18.10 -3.69 0.08
N ARG A 25 -17.07 -3.59 -0.77
CA ARG A 25 -15.72 -3.15 -0.41
C ARG A 25 -15.70 -1.82 0.33
N ILE A 26 -16.43 -0.82 -0.14
CA ILE A 26 -16.52 0.50 0.50
C ILE A 26 -17.09 0.38 1.92
N ALA A 27 -18.13 -0.43 2.12
CA ALA A 27 -18.72 -0.63 3.44
C ALA A 27 -17.72 -1.33 4.39
N LEU A 28 -17.00 -2.34 3.89
CA LEU A 28 -15.97 -3.05 4.65
C LEU A 28 -14.80 -2.12 5.01
N THR A 29 -14.32 -1.31 4.07
CA THR A 29 -13.28 -0.30 4.30
C THR A 29 -13.70 0.71 5.37
N ARG A 30 -14.96 1.19 5.32
CA ARG A 30 -15.51 2.10 6.35
C ARG A 30 -15.62 1.42 7.71
N ALA A 31 -16.10 0.18 7.75
CA ALA A 31 -16.22 -0.61 8.98
C ALA A 31 -14.85 -0.88 9.61
N MET A 32 -13.86 -1.28 8.82
CA MET A 32 -12.49 -1.47 9.28
C MET A 32 -11.84 -0.15 9.73
N GLY A 33 -12.12 0.95 9.01
CA GLY A 33 -11.71 2.29 9.42
C GLY A 33 -12.27 2.70 10.78
N TYR A 34 -13.56 2.42 11.03
CA TYR A 34 -14.18 2.63 12.34
C TYR A 34 -13.54 1.73 13.41
N PHE A 35 -13.48 0.43 13.16
CA PHE A 35 -12.91 -0.57 14.09
C PHE A 35 -11.48 -0.23 14.48
N SER A 36 -10.62 0.09 13.50
CA SER A 36 -9.20 0.36 13.74
C SER A 36 -8.96 1.55 14.66
N ARG A 37 -9.88 2.53 14.69
CA ARG A 37 -9.80 3.73 15.54
C ARG A 37 -10.38 3.55 16.94
N ILE A 38 -10.96 2.39 17.27
CA ILE A 38 -11.45 2.11 18.62
C ILE A 38 -10.27 2.13 19.60
N ARG A 39 -10.32 3.05 20.58
CA ARG A 39 -9.32 3.18 21.62
C ARG A 39 -9.61 2.21 22.77
N SER A 40 -8.99 1.04 22.71
CA SER A 40 -9.01 0.03 23.77
C SER A 40 -7.71 -0.77 23.71
N PRO A 41 -6.81 -0.63 24.70
CA PRO A 41 -5.53 -1.34 24.70
C PRO A 41 -5.68 -2.87 24.64
N TRP A 42 -6.73 -3.43 25.26
CA TRP A 42 -7.01 -4.86 25.20
C TRP A 42 -7.41 -5.31 23.80
N LEU A 43 -8.34 -4.59 23.16
CA LEU A 43 -8.77 -4.88 21.80
C LEU A 43 -7.61 -4.69 20.81
N CYS A 44 -6.80 -3.65 21.00
CA CYS A 44 -5.63 -3.38 20.19
C CYS A 44 -4.62 -4.54 20.29
N ARG A 45 -4.24 -4.96 21.50
CA ARG A 45 -3.33 -6.10 21.71
C ARG A 45 -3.87 -7.39 21.10
N ALA A 46 -5.16 -7.68 21.29
CA ALA A 46 -5.80 -8.86 20.69
C ALA A 46 -5.75 -8.79 19.15
N SER A 47 -6.05 -7.61 18.58
CA SER A 47 -6.05 -7.38 17.13
C SER A 47 -4.64 -7.52 16.53
N ILE A 48 -3.62 -6.96 17.19
CA ILE A 48 -2.21 -7.11 16.79
C ILE A 48 -1.77 -8.57 16.89
N ALA A 49 -2.17 -9.28 17.95
CA ALA A 49 -1.86 -10.70 18.11
C ALA A 49 -2.46 -11.53 16.96
N VAL A 50 -3.73 -11.29 16.62
CA VAL A 50 -4.39 -11.92 15.47
C VAL A 50 -3.68 -11.56 14.16
N TRP A 51 -3.31 -10.30 13.97
CA TRP A 51 -2.59 -9.82 12.79
C TRP A 51 -1.24 -10.52 12.58
N LYS A 52 -0.49 -10.77 13.65
CA LYS A 52 0.77 -11.53 13.64
C LYS A 52 0.60 -13.01 13.30
N LEU A 53 -0.62 -13.58 13.39
CA LEU A 53 -0.85 -14.98 13.00
C LEU A 53 -0.77 -15.22 11.49
N PHE A 54 -0.98 -14.17 10.68
CA PHE A 54 -1.05 -14.28 9.23
C PHE A 54 -0.17 -13.26 8.49
N THR A 55 0.63 -12.47 9.20
CA THR A 55 1.59 -11.53 8.61
C THR A 55 2.91 -11.56 9.36
N ASP A 56 3.98 -11.12 8.69
CA ASP A 56 5.31 -10.98 9.27
C ASP A 56 5.48 -9.61 9.96
N LEU A 57 4.46 -9.15 10.68
CA LEU A 57 4.47 -7.85 11.37
C LEU A 57 5.58 -7.80 12.42
N ASP A 58 6.63 -7.05 12.09
CA ASP A 58 7.68 -6.64 13.02
C ASP A 58 7.41 -5.23 13.57
N LEU A 59 7.57 -5.11 14.88
CA LEU A 59 7.40 -3.88 15.66
C LEU A 59 8.68 -3.54 16.46
N SER A 60 9.78 -4.25 16.21
CA SER A 60 11.06 -4.07 16.91
C SER A 60 11.67 -2.69 16.72
N ASP A 61 11.42 -2.05 15.58
CA ASP A 61 11.90 -0.72 15.21
C ASP A 61 10.83 0.37 15.35
N ALA A 62 9.69 0.06 15.99
CA ALA A 62 8.55 0.98 16.08
C ALA A 62 8.48 1.73 17.41
N VAL A 63 7.99 2.97 17.36
CA VAL A 63 7.70 3.81 18.52
C VAL A 63 6.32 4.47 18.40
N PRO A 64 5.54 4.60 19.49
CA PRO A 64 5.74 3.94 20.79
C PRO A 64 5.55 2.41 20.69
N VAL A 65 6.02 1.66 21.69
CA VAL A 65 5.88 0.19 21.76
C VAL A 65 4.49 -0.28 22.22
N GLU A 66 3.70 0.62 22.80
CA GLU A 66 2.32 0.36 23.23
C GLU A 66 1.33 1.23 22.44
N TYR A 67 0.29 0.58 21.91
CA TYR A 67 -0.73 1.24 21.09
C TYR A 67 -2.11 1.18 21.77
N ARG A 68 -2.90 2.24 21.63
CA ARG A 68 -4.27 2.31 22.18
C ARG A 68 -5.30 1.83 21.16
N SER A 69 -4.95 1.81 19.88
CA SER A 69 -5.83 1.37 18.79
C SER A 69 -5.02 0.68 17.68
N LEU A 70 -5.67 -0.12 16.85
CA LEU A 70 -5.00 -0.75 15.70
C LEU A 70 -4.53 0.28 14.68
N HIS A 71 -5.26 1.39 14.55
CA HIS A 71 -4.88 2.50 13.67
C HIS A 71 -3.54 3.11 14.10
N GLU A 72 -3.33 3.36 15.39
CA GLU A 72 -2.06 3.86 15.93
C GLU A 72 -0.90 2.88 15.66
N CYS A 73 -1.13 1.56 15.73
CA CYS A 73 -0.13 0.57 15.36
C CYS A 73 0.14 0.56 13.84
N PHE A 74 -0.90 0.72 13.02
CA PHE A 74 -0.76 0.73 11.57
C PHE A 74 0.05 1.95 11.08
N THR A 75 -0.20 3.12 11.68
CA THR A 75 0.51 4.37 11.39
C THR A 75 1.64 4.67 12.38
N ARG A 76 2.20 3.63 13.02
CA ARG A 76 3.31 3.72 13.98
C ARG A 76 4.47 4.54 13.42
N GLU A 77 5.20 5.22 14.28
CA GLU A 77 6.48 5.83 13.91
C GLU A 77 7.60 4.79 14.05
N LEU A 78 8.75 5.08 13.44
CA LEU A 78 9.95 4.27 13.62
C LEU A 78 10.92 4.97 14.58
N VAL A 79 11.78 4.20 15.23
CA VAL A 79 12.91 4.74 16.00
C VAL A 79 13.74 5.65 15.10
N PRO A 80 14.18 6.83 15.58
CA PRO A 80 15.09 7.70 14.82
C PRO A 80 16.32 6.93 14.32
N GLY A 81 16.64 7.08 13.04
CA GLY A 81 17.77 6.37 12.41
C GLY A 81 17.48 4.93 11.96
N ALA A 82 16.27 4.39 12.17
CA ALA A 82 15.90 3.04 11.70
C ALA A 82 15.88 2.91 10.17
N ARG A 83 15.80 4.02 9.44
CA ARG A 83 15.90 4.12 7.98
C ARG A 83 16.90 5.21 7.63
N PRO A 84 18.20 4.91 7.54
CA PRO A 84 19.18 5.88 7.05
C PRO A 84 18.90 6.22 5.58
N PHE A 85 19.13 7.46 5.19
CA PHE A 85 19.05 7.90 3.80
C PHE A 85 20.44 8.27 3.28
N ASP A 86 20.61 8.20 1.96
CA ASP A 86 21.85 8.62 1.30
C ASP A 86 21.93 10.16 1.29
N PRO A 87 22.98 10.78 1.87
CA PRO A 87 23.10 12.23 1.90
C PRO A 87 23.52 12.84 0.56
N ASP A 88 23.85 12.04 -0.46
CA ASP A 88 24.20 12.55 -1.79
C ASP A 88 22.97 13.21 -2.46
N PRO A 89 23.02 14.52 -2.77
CA PRO A 89 21.91 15.22 -3.43
C PRO A 89 21.62 14.70 -4.84
N ALA A 90 22.50 13.89 -5.44
CA ALA A 90 22.26 13.23 -6.73
C ALA A 90 21.44 11.92 -6.60
N VAL A 91 21.18 11.45 -5.38
CA VAL A 91 20.48 10.19 -5.12
C VAL A 91 19.04 10.46 -4.69
N LEU A 92 18.09 9.72 -5.27
CA LEU A 92 16.70 9.70 -4.83
C LEU A 92 16.52 8.60 -3.78
N ALA A 93 15.95 8.94 -2.62
CA ALA A 93 15.58 7.98 -1.61
C ALA A 93 14.25 7.29 -1.95
N SER A 94 14.03 6.08 -1.40
CA SER A 94 12.72 5.46 -1.46
C SER A 94 11.74 6.25 -0.57
N PRO A 95 10.55 6.63 -1.06
CA PRO A 95 9.58 7.40 -0.27
C PRO A 95 8.91 6.55 0.82
N SER A 96 9.05 5.23 0.78
CA SER A 96 8.44 4.32 1.74
C SER A 96 9.15 2.97 1.78
N ASP A 97 8.90 2.21 2.85
CA ASP A 97 9.13 0.76 2.82
C ASP A 97 8.18 0.16 1.78
N GLY A 98 8.64 -0.83 1.01
CA GLY A 98 7.78 -1.43 0.00
C GLY A 98 8.50 -2.45 -0.86
N ILE A 99 7.70 -3.13 -1.69
CA ILE A 99 8.19 -4.06 -2.70
C ILE A 99 8.04 -3.37 -4.05
N VAL A 100 9.12 -3.34 -4.84
CA VAL A 100 9.06 -2.89 -6.23
C VAL A 100 8.16 -3.86 -7.01
N GLY A 101 7.01 -3.39 -7.46
CA GLY A 101 6.07 -4.14 -8.29
C GLY A 101 6.44 -4.08 -9.76
N GLU A 102 6.73 -2.88 -10.26
CA GLU A 102 7.10 -2.60 -11.65
C GLU A 102 7.92 -1.29 -11.68
N PHE A 103 8.83 -1.16 -12.63
CA PHE A 103 9.58 0.07 -12.85
C PHE A 103 10.07 0.15 -14.30
N GLY A 104 10.29 1.36 -14.80
CA GLY A 104 10.79 1.52 -16.15
C GLY A 104 10.63 2.93 -16.69
N ARG A 105 10.77 3.06 -18.01
CA ARG A 105 10.47 4.30 -18.71
C ARG A 105 9.01 4.36 -19.10
N VAL A 106 8.47 5.56 -19.11
CA VAL A 106 7.19 5.84 -19.78
C VAL A 106 7.46 5.79 -21.28
N VAL A 107 6.69 4.98 -22.01
CA VAL A 107 6.82 4.83 -23.47
C VAL A 107 5.47 5.09 -24.10
N ASP A 108 5.40 6.03 -25.05
CA ASP A 108 4.16 6.46 -25.71
C ASP A 108 3.05 6.85 -24.70
N GLY A 109 3.44 7.46 -23.58
CA GLY A 109 2.52 7.85 -22.49
C GLY A 109 1.96 6.67 -21.69
N ARG A 110 2.49 5.46 -21.85
CA ARG A 110 2.04 4.24 -21.14
C ARG A 110 2.98 3.85 -20.01
N VAL A 111 2.38 3.30 -18.97
CA VAL A 111 2.99 2.73 -17.78
C VAL A 111 2.45 1.30 -17.60
N PHE A 112 3.20 0.44 -16.90
CA PHE A 112 2.80 -0.95 -16.65
C PHE A 112 2.40 -1.17 -15.18
N GLN A 113 1.28 -1.87 -14.96
CA GLN A 113 0.81 -2.27 -13.62
C GLN A 113 1.52 -3.51 -13.09
N ALA A 114 1.52 -4.54 -13.91
CA ALA A 114 2.16 -5.83 -13.75
C ALA A 114 2.16 -6.49 -15.14
N LYS A 115 3.14 -7.37 -15.41
CA LYS A 115 3.36 -8.08 -16.69
C LYS A 115 2.10 -8.20 -17.57
N GLY A 116 1.96 -7.28 -18.52
CA GLY A 116 0.95 -7.34 -19.59
C GLY A 116 -0.25 -6.38 -19.49
N TYR A 117 -0.44 -5.64 -18.40
CA TYR A 117 -1.53 -4.66 -18.28
C TYR A 117 -1.02 -3.21 -18.29
N PRO A 118 -0.88 -2.59 -19.49
CA PRO A 118 -0.56 -1.18 -19.57
C PRO A 118 -1.78 -0.31 -19.25
N TYR A 119 -1.50 0.87 -18.73
CA TYR A 119 -2.44 1.99 -18.60
C TYR A 119 -1.71 3.29 -18.98
N THR A 120 -2.44 4.33 -19.35
CA THR A 120 -1.80 5.61 -19.70
C THR A 120 -1.58 6.48 -18.48
N ILE A 121 -0.60 7.39 -18.55
CA ILE A 121 -0.42 8.43 -17.53
C ILE A 121 -1.68 9.28 -17.40
N ASP A 122 -2.37 9.56 -18.51
CA ASP A 122 -3.64 10.30 -18.51
C ASP A 122 -4.73 9.56 -17.69
N GLU A 123 -4.81 8.23 -17.80
CA GLU A 123 -5.73 7.41 -16.99
C GLU A 123 -5.35 7.42 -15.50
N LEU A 124 -4.06 7.43 -15.17
CA LEU A 124 -3.58 7.43 -13.78
C LEU A 124 -3.80 8.78 -13.08
N PHE A 125 -3.46 9.88 -13.74
CA PHE A 125 -3.52 11.22 -13.16
C PHE A 125 -4.91 11.85 -13.25
N GLY A 126 -5.80 11.30 -14.08
CA GLY A 126 -7.13 11.83 -14.29
C GLY A 126 -7.15 13.14 -15.06
N PRO A 127 -8.33 13.78 -15.21
CA PRO A 127 -8.53 14.90 -16.12
C PRO A 127 -7.97 16.25 -15.62
N THR A 128 -7.48 16.31 -14.38
CA THR A 128 -7.14 17.58 -13.70
C THR A 128 -5.65 17.91 -13.73
N GLN A 129 -4.78 17.00 -14.13
CA GLN A 129 -3.33 17.20 -14.17
C GLN A 129 -2.82 17.24 -15.61
N ASP A 130 -1.92 18.17 -15.90
CA ASP A 130 -1.12 18.11 -17.13
C ASP A 130 -0.09 16.98 -17.04
N THR A 131 -0.25 15.96 -17.88
CA THR A 131 0.61 14.77 -17.90
C THR A 131 1.82 14.91 -18.80
N ARG A 132 1.88 15.96 -19.64
CA ARG A 132 2.97 16.17 -20.60
C ARG A 132 4.36 16.12 -19.97
N PRO A 133 4.62 16.68 -18.78
CA PRO A 133 5.93 16.59 -18.13
C PRO A 133 6.41 15.17 -17.84
N PHE A 134 5.49 14.19 -17.76
CA PHE A 134 5.82 12.82 -17.35
C PHE A 134 5.95 11.83 -18.52
N ARG A 135 5.65 12.26 -19.77
CA ARG A 135 5.53 11.35 -20.93
C ARG A 135 6.81 10.61 -21.32
N ASP A 136 7.97 11.17 -20.99
CA ASP A 136 9.30 10.58 -21.25
C ASP A 136 10.07 10.27 -19.95
N GLY A 137 9.35 10.27 -18.82
CA GLY A 137 9.90 10.06 -17.50
C GLY A 137 10.24 8.60 -17.20
N ALA A 138 10.66 8.37 -15.95
CA ALA A 138 10.78 7.06 -15.36
C ALA A 138 9.70 6.89 -14.27
N PHE A 139 9.27 5.66 -14.04
CA PHE A 139 8.34 5.33 -12.98
C PHE A 139 8.83 4.16 -12.15
N VAL A 140 8.37 4.11 -10.91
CA VAL A 140 8.47 2.96 -10.02
C VAL A 140 7.15 2.81 -9.27
N THR A 141 6.63 1.59 -9.21
CA THR A 141 5.45 1.23 -8.45
C THR A 141 5.88 0.48 -7.20
N LEU A 142 5.64 1.06 -6.03
CA LEU A 142 5.92 0.44 -4.74
C LEU A 142 4.63 -0.12 -4.13
N ARG A 143 4.65 -1.40 -3.75
CA ARG A 143 3.54 -2.05 -3.05
C ARG A 143 3.90 -2.26 -1.58
N LEU A 144 3.06 -1.73 -0.70
CA LEU A 144 3.14 -1.95 0.74
C LEU A 144 2.27 -3.15 1.12
N THR A 145 2.83 -4.06 1.91
CA THR A 145 2.04 -5.07 2.61
C THR A 145 1.50 -4.49 3.91
N SER A 146 0.44 -5.06 4.47
CA SER A 146 -0.12 -4.56 5.73
C SER A 146 0.92 -4.53 6.87
N ALA A 147 1.85 -5.48 6.93
CA ALA A 147 2.87 -5.54 7.98
C ALA A 147 3.91 -4.40 7.93
N MET A 148 4.12 -3.78 6.78
CA MET A 148 5.15 -2.76 6.58
C MET A 148 4.86 -1.45 7.33
N TYR A 149 5.82 -0.55 7.32
CA TYR A 149 5.63 0.83 7.77
C TYR A 149 4.80 1.63 6.74
N HIS A 150 3.76 2.34 7.21
CA HIS A 150 2.73 2.97 6.35
C HIS A 150 2.77 4.51 6.34
N ARG A 151 3.90 5.13 6.71
CA ARG A 151 4.09 6.56 6.45
C ARG A 151 4.98 6.74 5.23
N PHE A 152 4.69 7.80 4.49
CA PHE A 152 5.47 8.21 3.33
C PHE A 152 6.38 9.38 3.71
N HIS A 153 7.55 9.40 3.09
CA HIS A 153 8.58 10.41 3.23
C HIS A 153 8.87 11.03 1.87
N ALA A 154 9.41 12.25 1.86
CA ALA A 154 9.86 12.87 0.64
C ALA A 154 11.09 12.11 0.09
N PRO A 155 11.11 11.71 -1.19
CA PRO A 155 12.25 11.01 -1.77
C PRO A 155 13.45 11.93 -2.04
N HIS A 156 13.24 13.25 -2.00
CA HIS A 156 14.24 14.31 -2.19
C HIS A 156 13.68 15.63 -1.62
N ASP A 157 14.49 16.68 -1.62
CA ASP A 157 14.03 18.05 -1.35
C ASP A 157 13.03 18.48 -2.43
N CYS A 158 11.77 18.69 -2.04
CA CYS A 158 10.70 19.00 -2.96
C CYS A 158 9.74 20.07 -2.42
N THR A 159 9.16 20.84 -3.34
CA THR A 159 8.04 21.74 -3.05
C THR A 159 6.75 21.09 -3.50
N ILE A 160 5.74 21.06 -2.61
CA ILE A 160 4.41 20.57 -2.96
C ILE A 160 3.66 21.68 -3.71
N GLU A 161 3.48 21.52 -5.02
CA GLU A 161 2.74 22.48 -5.85
C GLU A 161 1.25 22.15 -5.99
N HIS A 162 0.91 20.86 -6.02
CA HIS A 162 -0.46 20.41 -6.26
C HIS A 162 -0.78 19.10 -5.53
N VAL A 163 -2.03 18.96 -5.09
CA VAL A 163 -2.58 17.72 -4.51
C VAL A 163 -3.95 17.45 -5.13
N THR A 164 -4.04 16.39 -5.93
CA THR A 164 -5.30 15.94 -6.54
C THR A 164 -5.88 14.77 -5.74
N TYR A 165 -7.17 14.83 -5.43
CA TYR A 165 -7.93 13.66 -4.98
C TYR A 165 -8.76 13.12 -6.16
N LEU A 166 -8.54 11.86 -6.51
CA LEU A 166 -9.34 11.13 -7.50
C LEU A 166 -10.20 10.12 -6.76
N SER A 167 -11.53 10.24 -6.87
CA SER A 167 -12.45 9.24 -6.34
C SER A 167 -12.42 7.99 -7.21
N GLY A 168 -12.25 6.82 -6.59
CA GLY A 168 -12.24 5.53 -7.28
C GLY A 168 -12.76 4.41 -6.38
N ASP A 169 -12.54 3.18 -6.82
CA ASP A 169 -12.92 1.98 -6.08
C ASP A 169 -11.84 1.63 -5.01
N THR A 170 -12.12 0.62 -4.19
CA THR A 170 -11.23 0.15 -3.10
C THR A 170 -10.76 -1.27 -3.37
N TRP A 171 -10.26 -1.52 -4.59
CA TRP A 171 -9.69 -2.81 -4.97
C TRP A 171 -8.51 -3.17 -4.07
N ASN A 172 -8.42 -4.45 -3.71
CA ASN A 172 -7.21 -4.96 -3.08
C ASN A 172 -6.08 -4.94 -4.11
N VAL A 173 -4.89 -4.49 -3.71
CA VAL A 173 -3.68 -4.40 -4.55
C VAL A 173 -2.77 -5.62 -4.33
N ASN A 174 -3.34 -6.78 -4.00
CA ASN A 174 -2.58 -8.03 -3.86
C ASN A 174 -2.11 -8.53 -5.23
N PRO A 175 -1.07 -9.38 -5.29
CA PRO A 175 -0.50 -9.85 -6.57
C PRO A 175 -1.55 -10.44 -7.55
N ILE A 176 -2.56 -11.13 -7.02
CA ILE A 176 -3.61 -11.77 -7.82
C ILE A 176 -4.52 -10.72 -8.46
N ALA A 177 -4.95 -9.70 -7.71
CA ALA A 177 -5.74 -8.61 -8.25
C ALA A 177 -4.95 -7.81 -9.29
N LEU A 178 -3.66 -7.53 -9.01
CA LEU A 178 -2.77 -6.87 -9.97
C LEU A 178 -2.62 -7.66 -11.28
N ALA A 179 -2.66 -8.99 -11.21
CA ALA A 179 -2.56 -9.90 -12.35
C ALA A 179 -3.90 -10.22 -13.04
N ARG A 180 -5.05 -9.72 -12.55
CA ARG A 180 -6.38 -10.05 -13.11
C ARG A 180 -7.25 -8.85 -13.43
N VAL A 181 -7.01 -7.73 -12.74
CA VAL A 181 -7.82 -6.51 -12.89
C VAL A 181 -7.06 -5.54 -13.75
N GLU A 182 -7.55 -5.33 -14.97
CA GLU A 182 -7.00 -4.35 -15.90
C GLU A 182 -7.17 -2.93 -15.37
N ARG A 183 -6.09 -2.15 -15.46
CA ARG A 183 -6.04 -0.74 -15.06
C ARG A 183 -6.49 -0.52 -13.61
N LEU A 184 -6.13 -1.43 -12.71
CA LEU A 184 -6.52 -1.44 -11.28
C LEU A 184 -6.19 -0.11 -10.61
N PHE A 185 -5.03 0.49 -10.91
CA PHE A 185 -4.62 1.78 -10.35
C PHE A 185 -5.43 2.99 -10.87
N CYS A 186 -6.24 2.79 -11.92
CA CYS A 186 -7.06 3.82 -12.56
C CYS A 186 -8.58 3.60 -12.32
N ARG A 187 -8.96 2.70 -11.40
CA ARG A 187 -10.36 2.35 -11.09
C ARG A 187 -10.93 3.13 -9.91
#